data_AF-A0A1B0FNK3-F1
#
_entry.id   AF-A0A1B0FNK3-F1
#
_cell.length_a   1.000
_cell.length_b   1.000
_cell.length_c   1.000
_cell.angle_alpha   90.00
_cell.angle_beta   90.00
_cell.angle_gamma   90.00
#
_symmetry.space_group_name_H-M   'P 1'
#
loop_
_entity.id
_entity.type
_entity.pdbx_description
1 polymer ?
#
loop_
_entity_poly.entity_id
_entity_poly.type
_entity_poly.pdbx_seq_one_letter_code
_entity_poly.pdbx_strand_id
1 'polypeptide(L)' 'MDKSEHRTIVRFLTLNDYSANEIHKRMVEVYNESAPEFLTVRKWMAEFKRGCSSVEDDDPPERVPKIEDTEE' A
#
# COMPACT_ATOMS: atom_id res chain seq x y z
N MET A 1 -11.13 1.71 -11.28
CA MET A 1 -9.83 1.02 -11.24
C MET A 1 -9.66 0.42 -9.87
N ASP A 2 -9.35 -0.86 -9.79
CA ASP A 2 -9.33 -1.56 -8.52
C ASP A 2 -8.08 -1.19 -7.71
N LYS A 3 -8.21 -1.17 -6.37
CA LYS A 3 -7.08 -0.87 -5.47
C LYS A 3 -5.92 -1.85 -5.67
N SER A 4 -6.23 -3.11 -5.99
CA SER A 4 -5.27 -4.16 -6.33
C SER A 4 -4.46 -3.86 -7.60
N GLU A 5 -5.08 -3.21 -8.59
CA GLU A 5 -4.42 -2.86 -9.85
C GLU A 5 -3.39 -1.73 -9.63
N HIS A 6 -3.80 -0.66 -8.93
CA HIS A 6 -2.89 0.41 -8.51
C HIS A 6 -1.70 -0.12 -7.71
N ARG A 7 -1.95 -1.02 -6.77
CA ARG A 7 -0.91 -1.63 -5.94
C ARG A 7 0.06 -2.50 -6.75
N THR A 8 -0.45 -3.22 -7.76
CA THR A 8 0.39 -3.99 -8.69
C THR A 8 1.30 -3.10 -9.53
N ILE A 9 0.79 -1.95 -10.01
CA ILE A 9 1.58 -0.99 -10.77
C ILE A 9 2.66 -0.36 -9.89
N VAL A 10 2.33 0.04 -8.66
CA VAL A 10 3.31 0.57 -7.71
C VAL A 10 4.38 -0.48 -7.41
N ARG A 11 4.01 -1.76 -7.25
CA ARG A 11 4.97 -2.86 -7.08
C ARG A 11 5.93 -2.95 -8.26
N PHE A 12 5.39 -3.01 -9.47
CA PHE A 12 6.19 -3.09 -10.69
C PHE A 12 7.16 -1.91 -10.81
N LEU A 13 6.69 -0.68 -10.60
CA LEU A 13 7.54 0.52 -10.69
C LEU A 13 8.58 0.59 -9.56
N THR A 14 8.26 0.09 -8.38
CA THR A 14 9.23 -0.02 -7.26
C THR A 14 10.38 -0.97 -7.61
N LEU A 15 10.10 -2.08 -8.31
CA LEU A 15 11.11 -3.01 -8.79
C LEU A 15 11.98 -2.43 -9.93
N ASN A 16 11.50 -1.39 -10.60
CA ASN A 16 12.26 -0.64 -11.60
C ASN A 16 13.05 0.55 -10.99
N ASP A 17 13.22 0.56 -9.65
CA ASP A 17 13.95 1.59 -8.90
C ASP A 17 13.43 3.04 -9.06
N TYR A 18 12.17 3.21 -9.47
CA TYR A 18 11.56 4.54 -9.49
C TYR A 18 11.34 5.11 -8.09
N SER A 19 11.53 6.41 -7.96
CA SER A 19 11.21 7.12 -6.72
C SER A 19 9.70 7.29 -6.52
N ALA A 20 9.25 7.50 -5.28
CA ALA A 20 7.84 7.71 -4.97
C ALA A 20 7.23 8.88 -5.76
N ASN A 21 8.00 9.95 -5.97
CA ASN A 21 7.55 11.13 -6.71
C ASN A 21 7.30 10.80 -8.18
N GLU A 22 8.21 10.04 -8.81
CA GLU A 22 8.04 9.63 -10.21
C GLU A 22 6.87 8.67 -10.39
N ILE A 23 6.70 7.73 -9.46
CA ILE A 23 5.57 6.80 -9.47
C ILE A 23 4.26 7.57 -9.35
N HIS A 24 4.12 8.43 -8.34
CA HIS A 24 2.90 9.21 -8.15
C HIS A 24 2.60 10.13 -9.34
N LYS A 25 3.62 10.81 -9.89
CA LYS A 25 3.45 11.65 -11.09
C LYS A 25 2.90 10.85 -12.28
N ARG A 26 3.45 9.67 -12.56
CA ARG A 26 2.95 8.79 -13.64
C ARG A 26 1.53 8.32 -13.37
N MET A 27 1.21 7.99 -12.12
CA MET A 27 -0.16 7.56 -11.76
C MET A 27 -1.17 8.70 -11.93
N VAL A 28 -0.81 9.93 -11.55
CA VAL A 28 -1.66 11.12 -11.77
C VAL A 28 -1.81 11.43 -13.25
N GLU A 29 -0.75 11.27 -14.05
CA GLU A 29 -0.80 11.49 -15.50
C GLU A 29 -1.75 10.51 -16.22
N VAL A 30 -1.83 9.26 -15.78
CA VAL A 30 -2.69 8.23 -16.39
C VAL A 30 -4.10 8.19 -15.79
N TYR A 31 -4.21 8.32 -14.46
CA TYR A 31 -5.48 8.11 -13.72
C TYR A 31 -6.13 9.38 -13.21
N ASN A 32 -5.44 10.52 -13.28
CA ASN A 32 -5.92 11.83 -12.81
C ASN A 32 -6.49 11.74 -11.38
N GLU A 33 -7.77 12.08 -11.19
CA GLU A 33 -8.47 12.03 -9.90
C GLU A 33 -8.64 10.62 -9.32
N SER A 34 -8.50 9.57 -10.14
CA SER A 34 -8.56 8.18 -9.69
C SER A 34 -7.22 7.65 -9.19
N ALA A 35 -6.15 8.45 -9.30
CA ALA A 35 -4.82 8.05 -8.85
C ALA A 35 -4.76 7.93 -7.31
N PRO A 36 -3.98 6.98 -6.78
CA PRO A 36 -3.74 6.91 -5.34
C PRO A 36 -2.95 8.13 -4.86
N GLU A 37 -3.24 8.57 -3.64
CA GLU A 37 -2.49 9.63 -2.99
C GLU A 37 -1.01 9.27 -2.83
N PHE A 38 -0.16 10.31 -2.83
CA PHE A 38 1.28 10.15 -2.67
C PHE A 38 1.66 9.39 -1.40
N LEU A 39 0.94 9.60 -0.29
CA LEU A 39 1.17 8.89 0.98
C LEU A 39 0.91 7.39 0.84
N THR A 40 -0.14 7.00 0.13
CA THR A 40 -0.47 5.61 -0.17
C THR A 40 0.61 4.95 -1.02
N VAL A 41 1.10 5.64 -2.06
CA VAL A 41 2.24 5.17 -2.87
C VAL A 41 3.47 4.94 -1.99
N ARG A 42 3.81 5.89 -1.11
CA ARG A 42 4.96 5.73 -0.19
C ARG A 42 4.79 4.54 0.76
N LYS A 43 3.59 4.33 1.30
CA LYS A 43 3.28 3.19 2.19
C LYS A 43 3.54 1.87 1.45
N TRP A 44 2.93 1.68 0.29
CA TRP A 44 3.11 0.46 -0.50
C TRP A 44 4.56 0.24 -0.95
N MET A 45 5.27 1.30 -1.36
CA MET A 45 6.70 1.19 -1.68
C MET A 45 7.53 0.68 -0.50
N ALA A 46 7.25 1.15 0.71
CA ALA A 46 7.95 0.70 1.91
C ALA A 46 7.62 -0.77 2.24
N GLU A 47 6.37 -1.19 2.04
CA GLU A 47 5.94 -2.59 2.18
C GLU A 47 6.69 -3.50 1.19
N PHE A 48 6.74 -3.13 -0.09
CA PHE A 48 7.44 -3.90 -1.11
C PHE A 48 8.95 -3.98 -0.87
N LYS A 49 9.57 -2.89 -0.42
CA LYS A 49 11.00 -2.89 -0.06
C LYS A 49 11.30 -3.79 1.15
N ARG A 50 10.34 -3.99 2.06
CA ARG A 50 10.46 -4.90 3.20
C ARG A 50 10.22 -6.37 2.82
N GLY A 51 9.98 -6.67 1.55
CA GLY A 51 9.64 -8.02 1.09
C GLY A 51 8.20 -8.42 1.35
N CYS A 52 7.34 -7.48 1.77
CA CYS A 52 5.91 -7.75 1.93
C CYS A 52 5.24 -7.67 0.55
N SER A 53 5.02 -8.83 -0.06
CA SER A 53 4.42 -8.94 -1.40
C SER A 53 2.90 -9.08 -1.40
N SER A 54 2.24 -8.92 -0.25
CA SER A 54 0.78 -8.93 -0.18
C SER A 54 0.21 -7.82 -1.08
N VAL A 55 -0.73 -8.19 -1.94
CA VAL A 55 -1.45 -7.29 -2.86
C VAL A 55 -2.74 -6.79 -2.21
N GLU A 56 -3.11 -7.35 -1.07
CA GLU A 56 -4.25 -6.91 -0.26
C GLU A 56 -3.73 -5.86 0.73
N ASP A 57 -4.41 -4.71 0.84
CA ASP A 57 -4.21 -3.83 1.99
C ASP A 57 -4.65 -4.64 3.21
N ASP A 58 -3.69 -5.07 4.01
CA ASP A 58 -3.94 -5.59 5.35
C ASP A 58 -4.85 -4.57 6.05
N ASP A 59 -6.10 -4.99 6.29
CA ASP A 59 -6.96 -4.29 7.23
C ASP A 59 -6.16 -4.12 8.53
N PRO A 60 -6.17 -2.92 9.15
CA PRO A 60 -5.46 -2.71 10.39
C PRO A 60 -5.87 -3.82 11.36
N PRO A 61 -4.93 -4.49 12.05
CA PRO A 61 -5.26 -5.62 12.90
C PRO A 61 -6.35 -5.16 13.86
N GLU A 62 -7.52 -5.79 13.74
CA GLU A 62 -8.64 -5.53 14.62
C GLU A 62 -8.13 -5.82 16.03
N ARG A 63 -7.94 -4.74 16.79
CA ARG A 63 -7.42 -4.74 18.15
C ARG A 63 -8.42 -5.49 19.01
N VAL A 64 -8.25 -6.81 19.09
CA VAL A 64 -9.00 -7.67 20.01
C VAL A 64 -8.70 -7.19 21.43
N PRO A 65 -9.72 -6.78 22.22
CA PRO A 65 -9.51 -6.46 23.61
C PRO A 65 -9.01 -7.72 24.32
N LYS A 66 -7.93 -7.58 25.09
CA LYS A 66 -7.41 -8.66 25.91
C LYS A 66 -8.45 -8.98 26.97
N ILE A 67 -9.12 -10.12 26.83
CA ILE A 67 -9.96 -10.70 27.88
C ILE A 67 -8.98 -11.13 28.97
N GLU A 68 -8.92 -10.35 30.04
CA GLU A 68 -8.29 -10.75 31.29
C GLU A 68 -9.25 -11.72 31.95
N ASP A 69 -8.93 -13.01 31.88
CA ASP A 69 -9.57 -14.03 32.70
C ASP A 69 -9.27 -13.72 34.18
N THR A 70 -10.26 -13.15 34.86
CA THR A 70 -10.34 -13.14 36.32
C THR A 70 -10.68 -14.57 36.75
N GLU A 71 -9.67 -15.35 37.10
CA GLU A 71 -9.86 -16.55 37.92
C GLU A 71 -9.92 -16.17 39.40
N GLU A 72 -10.76 -16.95 40.10
CA GLU A 72 -11.37 -16.85 41.43
C GLU A 72 -10.44 -16.55 42.63
#